data_AF-A0A2V8FUT2-F1
#
_entry.id   AF-A0A2V8FUT2-F1
#
_cell.length_a   1.000
_cell.length_b   1.000
_cell.length_c   1.000
_cell.angle_alpha   90.00
_cell.angle_beta   90.00
_cell.angle_gamma   90.00
#
_symmetry.space_group_name_H-M   'P 1'
#
loop_
_entity.id
_entity.type
_entity.pdbx_description
1 polymer ?
#
loop_
_entity_poly.entity_id
_entity_poly.type
_entity_poly.pdbx_seq_one_letter_code
_entity_poly.pdbx_strand_id
1 'polypeptide(L)'
;MAITTQEAWIERSGGLAVEIPAYVREVVEEIAFQARADRKVDKRSGVSQRLPITTIELVASNAERRALANGEPVAVPRVTDVYAALPSITGKFELEYEGELRGAEQVARDLIHSAVGNIFTGMFDGTDTRAVVEWFDLGGSLQLSDTSSADEVIAQARGVQGLRELAEHAGLAPGAPAPSVASAIDFVLEGLYAQRKISRSEDRRYAAAETAPRRGARREEQQIDDPIPLPSGKKKYYN
;
A
#
# COMPACT_ATOMS: atom_id res chain seq x y z
N MET A 1 13.80 -16.53 2.61
CA MET A 1 12.69 -17.48 2.38
C MET A 1 12.84 -18.80 3.13
N ALA A 2 13.88 -19.63 2.89
CA ALA A 2 13.93 -20.99 3.48
C ALA A 2 13.76 -21.04 5.01
N ILE A 3 14.44 -20.17 5.76
CA ILE A 3 14.35 -20.11 7.22
C ILE A 3 12.96 -19.66 7.67
N THR A 4 12.41 -18.59 7.09
CA THR A 4 11.07 -18.10 7.45
C THR A 4 9.99 -19.12 7.15
N THR A 5 10.06 -19.83 6.03
CA THR A 5 9.12 -20.92 5.72
C THR A 5 9.21 -22.07 6.72
N GLN A 6 10.43 -22.42 7.15
CA GLN A 6 10.66 -23.53 8.07
C GLN A 6 10.24 -23.20 9.51
N GLU A 7 10.53 -21.97 9.97
CA GLU A 7 10.40 -21.60 11.38
C GLU A 7 9.05 -20.95 11.72
N ALA A 8 8.32 -20.43 10.73
CA ALA A 8 7.03 -19.78 10.98
C ALA A 8 5.92 -20.80 11.27
N TRP A 9 5.12 -20.53 12.30
CA TRP A 9 3.98 -21.36 12.66
C TRP A 9 2.75 -21.05 11.79
N ILE A 10 2.85 -21.46 10.51
CA ILE A 10 1.83 -21.28 9.47
C ILE A 10 1.05 -22.56 9.14
N GLU A 11 1.63 -23.73 9.37
CA GLU A 11 0.95 -25.03 9.24
C GLU A 11 0.33 -25.41 10.59
N ARG A 12 -0.93 -25.02 10.80
CA ARG A 12 -1.62 -25.17 12.09
C ARG A 12 -2.57 -26.37 12.05
N SER A 13 -2.32 -27.35 12.91
CA SER A 13 -3.17 -28.53 13.05
C SER A 13 -4.57 -28.16 13.57
N GLY A 14 -5.62 -28.59 12.87
CA GLY A 14 -7.02 -28.44 13.31
C GLY A 14 -7.67 -27.08 12.99
N GLY A 15 -6.95 -26.19 12.29
CA GLY A 15 -7.47 -24.92 11.78
C GLY A 15 -7.96 -25.00 10.34
N LEU A 16 -8.40 -23.85 9.81
CA LEU A 16 -8.68 -23.69 8.39
C LEU A 16 -7.37 -23.83 7.61
N ALA A 17 -7.41 -24.45 6.42
CA ALA A 17 -6.22 -24.51 5.56
C ALA A 17 -5.75 -23.08 5.24
N VAL A 18 -4.45 -22.81 5.40
CA VAL A 18 -3.85 -21.50 5.09
C VAL A 18 -2.98 -21.63 3.85
N GLU A 19 -3.38 -20.99 2.77
CA GLU A 19 -2.63 -20.94 1.52
C GLU A 19 -2.04 -19.55 1.34
N ILE A 20 -0.73 -19.41 1.58
CA ILE A 20 -0.04 -18.13 1.48
C ILE A 20 0.53 -17.95 0.07
N PRO A 21 0.06 -16.96 -0.71
CA PRO A 21 0.59 -16.70 -2.04
C PRO A 21 2.07 -16.32 -2.02
N ALA A 22 2.80 -16.66 -3.09
CA ALA A 22 4.23 -16.38 -3.20
C ALA A 22 4.55 -14.89 -3.00
N TYR A 23 3.80 -14.00 -3.65
CA TYR A 23 3.99 -12.54 -3.52
C TYR A 23 3.81 -12.04 -2.09
N VAL A 24 2.92 -12.62 -1.27
CA VAL A 24 2.79 -12.22 0.14
C VAL A 24 4.05 -12.62 0.92
N ARG A 25 4.56 -13.83 0.70
CA ARG A 25 5.80 -14.29 1.34
C ARG A 25 6.99 -13.42 0.93
N GLU A 26 7.09 -13.11 -0.35
CA GLU A 26 8.13 -12.26 -0.90
C GLU A 26 8.05 -10.83 -0.38
N VAL A 27 6.85 -10.25 -0.27
CA VAL A 27 6.66 -8.91 0.35
C VAL A 27 7.13 -8.89 1.80
N VAL A 28 6.79 -9.90 2.60
CA VAL A 28 7.23 -9.97 4.01
C VAL A 28 8.75 -10.07 4.13
N GLU A 29 9.38 -10.83 3.25
CA GLU A 29 10.84 -10.98 3.21
C GLU A 29 11.52 -9.69 2.73
N GLU A 30 10.95 -9.05 1.72
CA GLU A 30 11.44 -7.80 1.17
C GLU A 30 11.36 -6.66 2.20
N ILE A 31 10.32 -6.60 3.04
CA ILE A 31 10.26 -5.67 4.17
C ILE A 31 11.47 -5.83 5.07
N ALA A 32 11.84 -7.06 5.42
CA ALA A 32 12.98 -7.33 6.27
C ALA A 32 14.31 -6.99 5.58
N PHE A 33 14.42 -7.19 4.26
CA PHE A 33 15.59 -6.78 3.49
C PHE A 33 15.74 -5.25 3.44
N GLN A 34 14.67 -4.54 3.10
CA GLN A 34 14.66 -3.08 3.03
C GLN A 34 14.91 -2.45 4.41
N ALA A 35 14.33 -2.99 5.47
CA ALA A 35 14.54 -2.51 6.84
C ALA A 35 16.02 -2.59 7.27
N ARG A 36 16.77 -3.62 6.85
CA ARG A 36 18.22 -3.74 7.13
C ARG A 36 19.06 -2.67 6.40
N ALA A 37 18.55 -2.18 5.28
CA ALA A 37 19.23 -1.20 4.43
C ALA A 37 18.79 0.25 4.70
N ASP A 38 17.64 0.46 5.34
CA ASP A 38 17.11 1.80 5.64
C ASP A 38 17.98 2.52 6.69
N ARG A 39 18.19 3.81 6.49
CA ARG A 39 18.95 4.69 7.41
C ARG A 39 18.15 5.12 8.62
N LYS A 40 16.82 4.99 8.57
CA LYS A 40 15.89 5.32 9.66
C LYS A 40 15.78 4.18 10.68
N VAL A 41 16.31 3.00 10.40
CA VAL A 41 16.26 1.81 11.25
C VAL A 41 17.64 1.54 11.83
N ASP A 42 17.72 1.31 13.14
CA ASP A 42 19.00 1.00 13.79
C ASP A 42 19.50 -0.38 13.36
N LYS A 43 20.67 -0.39 12.73
CA LYS A 43 21.29 -1.60 12.17
C LYS A 43 21.73 -2.59 13.25
N ARG A 44 21.98 -2.11 14.47
CA ARG A 44 22.32 -2.94 15.63
C ARG A 44 21.07 -3.56 16.25
N SER A 45 19.88 -3.04 15.93
CA SER A 45 18.63 -3.40 16.58
C SER A 45 17.98 -4.70 16.10
N GLY A 46 18.67 -5.49 15.27
CA GLY A 46 18.21 -6.84 15.01
C GLY A 46 16.91 -6.89 14.22
N VAL A 47 16.92 -6.32 13.00
CA VAL A 47 16.12 -6.84 11.88
C VAL A 47 16.59 -8.28 11.57
N SER A 48 16.31 -9.16 12.52
CA SER A 48 16.74 -10.54 12.57
C SER A 48 15.81 -11.37 11.69
N GLN A 49 16.09 -12.67 11.59
CA GLN A 49 15.16 -13.60 10.96
C GLN A 49 13.80 -13.65 11.68
N ARG A 50 13.71 -13.17 12.94
CA ARG A 50 12.45 -13.13 13.70
C ARG A 50 11.44 -12.13 13.16
N LEU A 51 11.87 -11.04 12.51
CA LEU A 51 10.95 -10.07 11.93
C LEU A 51 10.03 -10.75 10.90
N PRO A 52 10.54 -11.27 9.77
CA PRO A 52 9.67 -11.87 8.75
C PRO A 52 8.90 -13.09 9.26
N ILE A 53 9.46 -13.86 10.21
CA ILE A 53 8.75 -14.97 10.89
C ILE A 53 7.49 -14.46 11.60
N THR A 54 7.64 -13.51 12.53
CA THR A 54 6.48 -13.02 13.29
C THR A 54 5.50 -12.23 12.43
N THR A 55 5.99 -11.55 11.40
CA THR A 55 5.12 -10.84 10.45
C THR A 55 4.28 -11.81 9.64
N ILE A 56 4.86 -12.87 9.07
CA ILE A 56 4.07 -13.83 8.28
C ILE A 56 3.07 -14.62 9.14
N GLU A 57 3.42 -14.92 10.39
CA GLU A 57 2.50 -15.55 11.35
C GLU A 57 1.28 -14.67 11.64
N LEU A 58 1.49 -13.36 11.80
CA LEU A 58 0.41 -12.42 12.09
C LEU A 58 -0.45 -12.14 10.85
N VAL A 59 0.18 -12.09 9.67
CA VAL A 59 -0.50 -12.05 8.36
C VAL A 59 -1.42 -13.27 8.18
N ALA A 60 -0.88 -14.47 8.41
CA ALA A 60 -1.65 -15.71 8.35
C ALA A 60 -2.81 -15.70 9.36
N SER A 61 -2.56 -15.27 10.59
CA SER A 61 -3.58 -15.20 11.64
C SER A 61 -4.71 -14.22 11.31
N ASN A 62 -4.40 -13.08 10.67
CA ASN A 62 -5.45 -12.15 10.24
C ASN A 62 -6.27 -12.72 9.07
N ALA A 63 -5.62 -13.42 8.14
CA ALA A 63 -6.30 -14.11 7.05
C ALA A 63 -7.24 -15.21 7.57
N GLU A 64 -6.79 -16.02 8.53
CA GLU A 64 -7.64 -17.02 9.21
C GLU A 64 -8.84 -16.38 9.89
N ARG A 65 -8.61 -15.30 10.66
CA ARG A 65 -9.70 -14.55 11.29
C ARG A 65 -10.73 -14.07 10.27
N ARG A 66 -10.30 -13.46 9.16
CA ARG A 66 -11.20 -12.99 8.08
C ARG A 66 -11.94 -14.16 7.45
N ALA A 67 -11.25 -15.24 7.13
CA ALA A 67 -11.83 -16.40 6.47
C ALA A 67 -12.90 -17.06 7.36
N LEU A 68 -12.61 -17.26 8.64
CA LEU A 68 -13.57 -17.80 9.61
C LEU A 68 -14.79 -16.89 9.80
N ALA A 69 -14.58 -15.57 9.88
CA ALA A 69 -15.67 -14.60 10.03
C ALA A 69 -16.63 -14.60 8.83
N ASN A 70 -16.11 -14.88 7.63
CA ASN A 70 -16.86 -14.91 6.38
C ASN A 70 -17.27 -16.32 5.92
N GLY A 71 -16.93 -17.37 6.67
CA GLY A 71 -17.22 -18.76 6.30
C GLY A 71 -16.46 -19.24 5.04
N GLU A 72 -15.28 -18.68 4.77
CA GLU A 72 -14.45 -19.07 3.63
C GLU A 72 -13.80 -20.45 3.87
N PRO A 73 -13.71 -21.31 2.85
CA PRO A 73 -13.23 -22.69 3.00
C PRO A 73 -11.69 -22.81 3.15
N VAL A 74 -10.97 -21.74 2.84
CA VAL A 74 -9.51 -21.64 2.90
C VAL A 74 -9.14 -20.21 3.29
N ALA A 75 -8.16 -20.05 4.17
CA ALA A 75 -7.59 -18.76 4.50
C ALA A 75 -6.50 -18.41 3.50
N VAL A 76 -6.72 -17.35 2.72
CA VAL A 76 -5.69 -16.80 1.83
C VAL A 76 -5.35 -15.38 2.27
N PRO A 77 -4.11 -15.13 2.72
CA PRO A 77 -3.66 -13.79 3.02
C PRO A 77 -3.65 -12.88 1.78
N ARG A 78 -4.02 -11.62 2.01
CA ARG A 78 -3.97 -10.50 1.06
C ARG A 78 -2.77 -9.62 1.39
N VAL A 79 -2.30 -8.79 0.47
CA VAL A 79 -1.19 -7.86 0.76
C VAL A 79 -1.61 -6.84 1.82
N THR A 80 -2.89 -6.46 1.83
CA THR A 80 -3.47 -5.62 2.88
C THR A 80 -3.37 -6.21 4.30
N ASP A 81 -3.22 -7.54 4.45
CA ASP A 81 -2.99 -8.20 5.75
C ASP A 81 -1.62 -7.88 6.35
N VAL A 82 -0.64 -7.50 5.53
CA VAL A 82 0.68 -7.09 6.01
C VAL A 82 0.58 -5.82 6.87
N TYR A 83 -0.39 -4.96 6.59
CA TYR A 83 -0.67 -3.79 7.43
C TYR A 83 -1.32 -4.17 8.77
N ALA A 84 -2.11 -5.25 8.82
CA ALA A 84 -2.61 -5.77 10.10
C ALA A 84 -1.47 -6.33 10.97
N ALA A 85 -0.35 -6.69 10.34
CA ALA A 85 0.85 -7.13 11.03
C ALA A 85 1.77 -5.99 11.51
N LEU A 86 1.41 -4.72 11.33
CA LEU A 86 2.22 -3.56 11.75
C LEU A 86 2.78 -3.67 13.17
N PRO A 87 2.02 -4.09 14.20
CA PRO A 87 2.55 -4.23 15.57
C PRO A 87 3.71 -5.23 15.66
N SER A 88 3.71 -6.29 14.85
CA SER A 88 4.83 -7.25 14.80
C SER A 88 6.07 -6.64 14.17
N ILE A 89 5.90 -5.69 13.25
CA ILE A 89 7.01 -5.06 12.56
C ILE A 89 7.60 -3.98 13.49
N THR A 90 6.78 -3.03 13.94
CA THR A 90 7.21 -1.92 14.80
C THR A 90 7.74 -2.36 16.15
N GLY A 91 7.28 -3.49 16.68
CA GLY A 91 7.79 -4.06 17.93
C GLY A 91 9.13 -4.82 17.79
N LYS A 92 9.73 -4.87 16.60
CA LYS A 92 10.95 -5.66 16.31
C LYS A 92 12.09 -4.86 15.72
N PHE A 93 11.86 -3.65 15.23
CA PHE A 93 12.94 -2.77 14.77
C PHE A 93 12.97 -1.51 15.64
N GLU A 94 14.17 -1.08 16.02
CA GLU A 94 14.40 0.18 16.71
C GLU A 94 14.75 1.23 15.66
N LEU A 95 14.50 2.49 15.97
CA LEU A 95 14.72 3.58 15.03
C LEU A 95 16.01 4.32 15.34
N GLU A 96 16.64 4.80 14.27
CA GLU A 96 17.62 5.87 14.35
C GLU A 96 16.91 7.21 14.56
N TYR A 97 17.68 8.27 14.86
CA TYR A 97 17.11 9.60 15.10
C TYR A 97 16.16 10.08 13.98
N GLU A 98 16.52 9.87 12.71
CA GLU A 98 15.65 10.21 11.57
C GLU A 98 14.34 9.41 11.55
N GLY A 99 14.40 8.16 11.99
CA GLY A 99 13.23 7.30 12.12
C GLY A 99 12.31 7.75 13.23
N GLU A 100 12.86 8.07 14.41
CA GLU A 100 12.10 8.58 15.57
C GLU A 100 11.30 9.83 15.22
N LEU A 101 11.90 10.76 14.45
CA LEU A 101 11.20 11.96 13.98
C LEU A 101 10.02 11.64 13.05
N ARG A 102 10.10 10.55 12.29
CA ARG A 102 9.05 10.12 11.37
C ARG A 102 7.99 9.23 12.03
N GLY A 103 8.36 8.53 13.09
CA GLY A 103 7.54 7.56 13.82
C GLY A 103 7.62 6.15 13.25
N ALA A 104 7.72 5.16 14.15
CA ALA A 104 7.90 3.74 13.82
C ALA A 104 6.84 3.21 12.83
N GLU A 105 5.58 3.57 13.07
CA GLU A 105 4.47 3.11 12.24
C GLU A 105 4.59 3.64 10.81
N GLN A 106 4.92 4.93 10.63
CA GLN A 106 5.08 5.49 9.31
C GLN A 106 6.26 4.85 8.58
N VAL A 107 7.39 4.65 9.26
CA VAL A 107 8.55 3.94 8.70
C VAL A 107 8.16 2.53 8.26
N ALA A 108 7.42 1.77 9.08
CA ALA A 108 6.92 0.45 8.68
C ALA A 108 6.00 0.50 7.46
N ARG A 109 5.05 1.45 7.42
CA ARG A 109 4.14 1.64 6.29
C ARG A 109 4.89 1.96 5.00
N ASP A 110 5.92 2.79 5.06
CA ASP A 110 6.77 3.09 3.90
C ASP A 110 7.52 1.86 3.42
N LEU A 111 8.06 1.05 4.34
CA LEU A 111 8.76 -0.20 4.02
C LEU A 111 7.80 -1.22 3.38
N ILE A 112 6.58 -1.36 3.89
CA ILE A 112 5.55 -2.21 3.28
C ILE A 112 5.24 -1.72 1.86
N HIS A 113 4.95 -0.43 1.69
CA HIS A 113 4.62 0.16 0.39
C HIS A 113 5.74 -0.02 -0.63
N SER A 114 6.99 0.21 -0.23
CA SER A 114 8.19 0.02 -1.04
C SER A 114 8.44 -1.45 -1.39
N ALA A 115 8.25 -2.37 -0.42
CA ALA A 115 8.36 -3.81 -0.65
C ALA A 115 7.33 -4.33 -1.65
N VAL A 116 6.07 -3.93 -1.52
CA VAL A 116 5.01 -4.25 -2.47
C VAL A 116 5.36 -3.73 -3.87
N GLY A 117 5.85 -2.50 -3.98
CA GLY A 117 6.28 -1.94 -5.25
C GLY A 117 7.42 -2.72 -5.92
N ASN A 118 8.40 -3.18 -5.13
CA ASN A 118 9.52 -3.97 -5.65
C ASN A 118 9.05 -5.34 -6.18
N ILE A 119 8.27 -6.08 -5.39
CA ILE A 119 7.74 -7.40 -5.80
C ILE A 119 6.79 -7.26 -6.99
N PHE A 120 5.90 -6.27 -6.97
CA PHE A 120 4.99 -6.02 -8.08
C PHE A 120 5.74 -5.67 -9.37
N THR A 121 6.79 -4.85 -9.30
CA THR A 121 7.61 -4.51 -10.47
C THR A 121 8.27 -5.73 -11.08
N GLY A 122 8.81 -6.65 -10.26
CA GLY A 122 9.40 -7.89 -10.76
C GLY A 122 8.38 -8.84 -11.39
N MET A 123 7.19 -8.98 -10.77
CA MET A 123 6.15 -9.90 -11.24
C MET A 123 5.37 -9.40 -12.45
N PHE A 124 5.19 -8.10 -12.59
CA PHE A 124 4.37 -7.47 -13.64
C PHE A 124 5.22 -6.73 -14.68
N ASP A 125 6.53 -7.04 -14.77
CA ASP A 125 7.38 -6.47 -15.81
C ASP A 125 6.86 -6.82 -17.20
N GLY A 126 6.73 -5.81 -18.06
CA GLY A 126 6.14 -5.96 -19.40
C GLY A 126 4.62 -6.20 -19.44
N THR A 127 3.92 -6.30 -18.31
CA THR A 127 2.46 -6.49 -18.27
C THR A 127 1.73 -5.16 -18.44
N ASP A 128 0.71 -5.14 -19.31
CA ASP A 128 -0.07 -3.93 -19.56
C ASP A 128 -1.08 -3.65 -18.42
N THR A 129 -0.83 -2.57 -17.67
CA THR A 129 -1.70 -2.12 -16.59
C THR A 129 -2.64 -0.98 -17.01
N ARG A 130 -2.60 -0.52 -18.27
CA ARG A 130 -3.23 0.74 -18.70
C ARG A 130 -4.74 0.73 -18.54
N ALA A 131 -5.42 -0.36 -18.89
CA ALA A 131 -6.87 -0.45 -18.82
C ALA A 131 -7.40 -0.20 -17.39
N VAL A 132 -6.72 -0.77 -16.39
CA VAL A 132 -7.08 -0.60 -14.98
C VAL A 132 -6.83 0.84 -14.53
N VAL A 133 -5.67 1.41 -14.88
CA VAL A 133 -5.31 2.79 -14.52
C VAL A 133 -6.26 3.80 -15.17
N GLU A 134 -6.57 3.63 -16.46
CA GLU A 134 -7.48 4.49 -17.20
C GLU A 134 -8.89 4.47 -16.60
N TRP A 135 -9.36 3.32 -16.12
CA TRP A 135 -10.64 3.24 -15.42
C TRP A 135 -10.70 4.14 -14.17
N PHE A 136 -9.61 4.19 -13.38
CA PHE A 136 -9.51 5.09 -12.24
C PHE A 136 -9.41 6.55 -12.68
N ASP A 137 -8.60 6.85 -13.71
CA ASP A 137 -8.43 8.21 -14.25
C ASP A 137 -9.74 8.79 -14.81
N LEU A 138 -10.64 7.94 -15.31
CA LEU A 138 -11.98 8.30 -15.76
C LEU A 138 -12.97 8.53 -14.60
N GLY A 139 -12.49 8.56 -13.36
CA GLY A 139 -13.28 8.86 -12.15
C GLY A 139 -13.81 7.62 -11.42
N GLY A 140 -13.39 6.41 -11.84
CA GLY A 140 -13.68 5.19 -11.11
C GLY A 140 -13.09 5.22 -9.69
N SER A 141 -13.79 4.63 -8.74
CA SER A 141 -13.28 4.43 -7.38
C SER A 141 -13.73 3.09 -6.83
N LEU A 142 -12.87 2.44 -6.04
CA LEU A 142 -13.12 1.12 -5.49
C LEU A 142 -12.79 1.14 -3.99
N GLN A 143 -13.72 0.70 -3.15
CA GLN A 143 -13.56 0.71 -1.70
C GLN A 143 -13.54 -0.73 -1.18
N LEU A 144 -12.37 -1.25 -0.79
CA LEU A 144 -12.25 -2.60 -0.26
C LEU A 144 -12.04 -2.56 1.25
N SER A 145 -12.91 -3.21 2.04
CA SER A 145 -12.71 -3.31 3.48
C SER A 145 -11.72 -4.42 3.83
N ASP A 146 -10.93 -4.23 4.90
CA ASP A 146 -10.04 -5.25 5.47
C ASP A 146 -10.82 -6.50 5.95
N THR A 147 -12.12 -6.36 6.20
CA THR A 147 -13.01 -7.45 6.63
C THR A 147 -13.84 -8.06 5.49
N SER A 148 -13.78 -7.50 4.28
CA SER A 148 -14.62 -7.96 3.16
C SER A 148 -14.33 -9.40 2.78
N SER A 149 -15.38 -10.16 2.52
CA SER A 149 -15.27 -11.54 2.04
C SER A 149 -14.63 -11.58 0.66
N ALA A 150 -14.10 -12.73 0.27
CA ALA A 150 -13.54 -12.94 -1.06
C ALA A 150 -14.57 -12.66 -2.17
N ASP A 151 -15.81 -13.10 -1.97
CA ASP A 151 -16.88 -12.88 -2.94
C ASP A 151 -17.26 -11.39 -3.07
N GLU A 152 -17.25 -10.64 -1.97
CA GLU A 152 -17.46 -9.19 -2.00
C GLU A 152 -16.36 -8.48 -2.77
N VAL A 153 -15.09 -8.82 -2.51
CA VAL A 153 -13.94 -8.24 -3.24
C VAL A 153 -14.08 -8.52 -4.73
N ILE A 154 -14.39 -9.76 -5.11
CA ILE A 154 -14.57 -10.13 -6.52
C ILE A 154 -15.77 -9.39 -7.13
N ALA A 155 -16.90 -9.32 -6.42
CA ALA A 155 -18.10 -8.65 -6.90
C ALA A 155 -17.87 -7.16 -7.17
N GLN A 156 -17.17 -6.46 -6.27
CA GLN A 156 -16.84 -5.05 -6.44
C GLN A 156 -15.80 -4.85 -7.55
N ALA A 157 -14.80 -5.73 -7.65
CA ALA A 157 -13.76 -5.67 -8.67
C ALA A 157 -14.28 -5.89 -10.11
N ARG A 158 -15.44 -6.54 -10.30
CA ARG A 158 -16.07 -6.72 -11.62
C ARG A 158 -16.34 -5.41 -12.35
N GLY A 159 -16.51 -4.31 -11.62
CA GLY A 159 -16.72 -2.99 -12.21
C GLY A 159 -15.47 -2.36 -12.83
N VAL A 160 -14.28 -2.89 -12.51
CA VAL A 160 -12.99 -2.34 -12.96
C VAL A 160 -12.50 -3.12 -14.18
N GLN A 161 -12.45 -2.45 -15.33
CA GLN A 161 -12.05 -3.07 -16.59
C GLN A 161 -10.58 -3.54 -16.54
N GLY A 162 -10.34 -4.79 -16.90
CA GLY A 162 -8.99 -5.37 -16.98
C GLY A 162 -8.40 -5.83 -15.63
N LEU A 163 -9.08 -5.57 -14.50
CA LEU A 163 -8.52 -5.88 -13.18
C LEU A 163 -8.44 -7.37 -12.92
N ARG A 164 -9.44 -8.13 -13.37
CA ARG A 164 -9.47 -9.59 -13.19
C ARG A 164 -8.38 -10.26 -14.04
N GLU A 165 -8.27 -9.86 -15.28
CA GLU A 165 -7.27 -10.35 -16.24
C GLU A 165 -5.85 -10.03 -15.73
N LEU A 166 -5.67 -8.85 -15.14
CA LEU A 166 -4.40 -8.48 -14.53
C LEU A 166 -4.11 -9.33 -13.28
N ALA A 167 -5.10 -9.59 -12.42
CA ALA A 167 -4.95 -10.45 -11.25
C ALA A 167 -4.56 -11.90 -11.62
N GLU A 168 -4.96 -12.40 -12.79
CA GLU A 168 -4.57 -13.73 -13.27
C GLU A 168 -3.06 -13.85 -13.54
N HIS A 169 -2.39 -12.74 -13.84
CA HIS A 169 -0.93 -12.70 -14.00
C HIS A 169 -0.17 -12.85 -12.67
N ALA A 170 -0.85 -12.77 -11.52
CA ALA A 170 -0.24 -12.97 -10.21
C ALA A 170 0.03 -14.46 -9.86
N GLY A 171 -0.08 -15.38 -10.83
CA GLY A 171 0.18 -16.80 -10.63
C GLY A 171 -1.02 -17.59 -10.10
N LEU A 172 -2.25 -17.16 -10.43
CA LEU A 172 -3.46 -17.90 -10.07
C LEU A 172 -3.53 -19.24 -10.81
N ALA A 173 -3.77 -20.33 -10.07
CA ALA A 173 -4.04 -21.63 -10.67
C ALA A 173 -5.38 -21.61 -11.44
N PRO A 174 -5.53 -22.39 -12.53
CA PRO A 174 -6.82 -22.59 -13.17
C PRO A 174 -7.86 -23.10 -12.16
N GLY A 175 -9.00 -22.41 -12.07
CA GLY A 175 -10.05 -22.76 -11.10
C GLY A 175 -9.72 -22.41 -9.64
N ALA A 176 -8.77 -21.50 -9.40
CA ALA A 176 -8.43 -21.04 -8.06
C ALA A 176 -9.68 -20.60 -7.27
N PRO A 177 -9.74 -20.91 -5.96
CA PRO A 177 -10.89 -20.56 -5.13
C PRO A 177 -11.00 -19.03 -4.97
N ALA A 178 -12.19 -18.56 -4.61
CA ALA A 178 -12.47 -17.12 -4.48
C ALA A 178 -11.47 -16.37 -3.59
N PRO A 179 -11.03 -16.89 -2.42
CA PRO A 179 -10.01 -16.24 -1.59
C PRO A 179 -8.68 -15.98 -2.31
N SER A 180 -8.22 -16.90 -3.15
CA SER A 180 -7.01 -16.73 -3.96
C SER A 180 -7.16 -15.61 -4.97
N VAL A 181 -8.29 -15.57 -5.67
CA VAL A 181 -8.61 -14.49 -6.62
C VAL A 181 -8.67 -13.14 -5.92
N ALA A 182 -9.34 -13.06 -4.77
CA ALA A 182 -9.45 -11.82 -3.98
C ALA A 182 -8.07 -11.31 -3.53
N SER A 183 -7.17 -12.23 -3.14
CA SER A 183 -5.79 -11.88 -2.80
C SER A 183 -4.99 -11.34 -3.99
N ALA A 184 -5.17 -11.93 -5.18
CA ALA A 184 -4.50 -11.44 -6.39
C ALA A 184 -5.01 -10.05 -6.81
N ILE A 185 -6.32 -9.80 -6.71
CA ILE A 185 -6.92 -8.48 -6.95
C ILE A 185 -6.33 -7.45 -5.98
N ASP A 186 -6.28 -7.78 -4.70
CA ASP A 186 -5.70 -6.93 -3.65
C ASP A 186 -4.23 -6.60 -3.95
N PHE A 187 -3.43 -7.60 -4.34
CA PHE A 187 -2.03 -7.40 -4.72
C PHE A 187 -1.86 -6.47 -5.92
N VAL A 188 -2.70 -6.61 -6.96
CA VAL A 188 -2.65 -5.73 -8.13
C VAL A 188 -2.94 -4.28 -7.74
N LEU A 189 -4.00 -4.05 -6.96
CA LEU A 189 -4.36 -2.70 -6.52
C LEU A 189 -3.26 -2.07 -5.64
N GLU A 190 -2.73 -2.83 -4.68
CA GLU A 190 -1.64 -2.38 -3.83
C GLU A 190 -0.34 -2.14 -4.63
N GLY A 191 -0.08 -2.95 -5.66
CA GLY A 191 1.05 -2.79 -6.57
C GLY A 191 0.97 -1.54 -7.44
N LEU A 192 -0.21 -1.26 -8.02
CA LEU A 192 -0.45 -0.01 -8.75
C LEU A 192 -0.34 1.21 -7.85
N TYR A 193 -0.83 1.12 -6.61
CA TYR A 193 -0.67 2.16 -5.60
C TYR A 193 0.81 2.37 -5.25
N ALA A 194 1.58 1.28 -5.05
CA ALA A 194 3.03 1.32 -4.80
C ALA A 194 3.84 1.94 -5.95
N GLN A 195 3.38 1.76 -7.19
CA GLN A 195 3.95 2.43 -8.37
C GLN A 195 3.41 3.86 -8.59
N ARG A 196 2.56 4.37 -7.69
CA ARG A 196 1.91 5.70 -7.78
C ARG A 196 1.06 5.88 -9.05
N LYS A 197 0.59 4.79 -9.65
CA LYS A 197 -0.32 4.80 -10.81
C LYS A 197 -1.76 5.09 -10.40
N ILE A 198 -2.11 4.74 -9.16
CA ILE A 198 -3.39 5.05 -8.52
C ILE A 198 -3.13 5.58 -7.10
N SER A 199 -4.14 6.16 -6.47
CA SER A 199 -4.08 6.57 -5.05
C SER A 199 -4.86 5.59 -4.17
N ARG A 200 -4.54 5.58 -2.87
CA ARG A 200 -5.31 4.88 -1.84
C ARG A 200 -5.41 5.74 -0.58
N SER A 201 -6.63 6.02 -0.11
CA SER A 201 -6.84 6.70 1.18
C SER A 201 -6.74 5.74 2.37
N GLU A 202 -6.69 6.29 3.58
CA GLU A 202 -6.57 5.51 4.82
C GLU A 202 -7.74 4.56 5.06
N ASP A 203 -8.94 4.94 4.60
CA ASP A 203 -10.15 4.11 4.64
C ASP A 203 -10.15 3.00 3.58
N ARG A 204 -9.07 2.78 2.83
CA ARG A 204 -8.90 1.76 1.76
C ARG A 204 -9.69 2.02 0.48
N ARG A 205 -9.96 3.29 0.17
CA ARG A 205 -10.52 3.69 -1.13
C ARG A 205 -9.41 3.86 -2.16
N TYR A 206 -9.48 3.12 -3.25
CA TYR A 206 -8.66 3.33 -4.44
C TYR A 206 -9.33 4.30 -5.39
N ALA A 207 -8.55 5.23 -5.94
CA ALA A 207 -9.00 6.24 -6.90
C ALA A 207 -7.86 6.61 -7.86
N ALA A 208 -8.12 7.51 -8.81
CA ALA A 208 -7.08 8.10 -9.66
C ALA A 208 -5.89 8.61 -8.82
N ALA A 209 -4.69 8.57 -9.38
CA ALA A 209 -3.53 9.18 -8.75
C ALA A 209 -3.78 10.69 -8.56
N GLU A 210 -3.36 11.23 -7.41
CA GLU A 210 -3.45 12.68 -7.20
C GLU A 210 -2.59 13.39 -8.25
N THR A 211 -3.23 14.16 -9.13
CA THR A 211 -2.48 15.03 -10.03
C THR A 211 -1.85 16.11 -9.16
N ALA A 212 -0.52 16.19 -9.12
CA ALA A 212 0.16 17.30 -8.48
C ALA A 212 -0.50 18.60 -8.95
N PRO A 213 -0.86 19.54 -8.04
CA PRO A 213 -1.52 20.77 -8.44
C PRO A 213 -0.65 21.40 -9.52
N ARG A 214 -1.21 21.55 -10.73
CA ARG A 214 -0.55 22.30 -11.81
C ARG A 214 -0.13 23.61 -11.18
N ARG A 215 1.19 23.83 -11.06
CA ARG A 215 1.79 25.07 -10.58
C ARG A 215 1.01 26.18 -11.27
N GLY A 216 0.20 26.90 -10.48
CA GLY A 216 -0.84 27.76 -11.00
C GLY A 216 -0.28 28.61 -12.12
N ALA A 217 -1.01 28.66 -13.24
CA ALA A 217 -0.74 29.58 -14.32
C ALA A 217 -0.33 30.91 -13.70
N ARG A 218 0.88 31.34 -14.03
CA ARG A 218 1.50 32.60 -13.67
C ARG A 218 0.39 33.65 -13.62
N ARG A 219 0.04 34.13 -12.42
CA ARG A 219 -0.87 35.26 -12.25
C ARG A 219 -0.34 36.32 -13.22
N GLU A 220 -1.12 36.63 -14.24
CA GLU A 220 -0.86 37.79 -15.08
C GLU A 220 -0.71 38.96 -14.12
N GLU A 221 0.47 39.59 -14.16
CA GLU A 221 0.73 40.83 -13.47
C GLU A 221 -0.32 41.83 -13.98
N GLN A 222 -1.39 42.02 -13.21
CA GLN A 222 -2.24 43.19 -13.35
C GLN A 222 -1.36 44.37 -13.02
N GLN A 223 -0.86 45.00 -14.08
CA GLN A 223 -0.23 46.31 -14.07
C GLN A 223 -1.28 47.30 -13.59
N ILE A 224 -1.27 47.60 -12.28
CA ILE A 224 -2.12 48.62 -11.68
C ILE A 224 -1.47 49.97 -12.02
N ASP A 225 -1.92 50.57 -13.12
CA ASP A 225 -1.54 51.92 -13.52
C ASP A 225 -2.52 52.91 -12.88
N ASP A 226 -2.31 53.22 -11.59
CA ASP A 226 -3.04 54.29 -10.90
C ASP A 226 -2.05 55.43 -10.54
N PRO A 227 -2.25 56.66 -11.03
CA PRO A 227 -1.35 57.78 -10.74
C PRO A 227 -1.55 58.27 -9.30
N ILE A 228 -0.43 58.38 -8.57
CA ILE A 228 -0.35 58.92 -7.20
C ILE A 228 -0.79 60.40 -7.20
N PRO A 229 -1.83 60.81 -6.44
CA PRO A 229 -2.15 62.22 -6.28
C PRO A 229 -1.20 62.87 -5.27
N LEU A 230 -0.40 63.85 -5.73
CA LEU A 230 0.42 64.68 -4.85
C LEU A 230 -0.46 65.61 -4.00
N PRO A 231 -0.23 65.76 -2.68
CA PRO A 231 -1.02 66.64 -1.85
C PRO A 231 -0.60 68.11 -2.04
N SER A 232 -1.48 68.92 -2.63
CA SER A 232 -1.32 70.38 -2.64
C SER A 232 -1.85 70.96 -1.31
N GLY A 233 -0.94 71.43 -0.45
CA GLY A 233 -1.29 72.04 0.84
C GLY A 233 -0.28 73.09 1.26
N LYS A 234 -0.66 74.37 1.13
CA LYS A 234 0.14 75.57 1.35
C LYS A 234 0.68 75.64 2.79
N LYS A 235 2.00 75.85 2.95
CA LYS A 235 2.64 76.25 4.22
C LYS A 235 2.21 77.68 4.57
N LYS A 236 1.55 77.90 5.71
CA LYS A 236 1.40 79.21 6.33
C LYS A 236 2.51 79.41 7.36
N TYR A 237 3.33 80.43 7.14
CA TYR A 237 4.27 80.98 8.11
C TYR A 237 3.51 81.87 9.08
N TYR A 238 3.83 81.82 10.37
CA TYR A 238 3.64 82.94 11.29
C TYR A 238 4.93 83.13 12.08
N ASN A 239 5.35 84.40 12.16
CA ASN A 239 6.41 84.92 13.03
C ASN A 239 6.04 84.77 14.50
#